data_AF-A0A4R9C0V9-F1
#
_entry.id   AF-A0A4R9C0V9-F1
#
_cell.length_a   1.000
_cell.length_b   1.000
_cell.length_c   1.000
_cell.angle_alpha   90.00
_cell.angle_beta   90.00
_cell.angle_gamma   90.00
#
_symmetry.space_group_name_H-M   'P 1'
#
loop_
_entity.id
_entity.type
_entity.pdbx_description
1 polymer ?
#
loop_
_entity_poly.entity_id
_entity_poly.type
_entity_poly.pdbx_seq_one_letter_code
_entity_poly.pdbx_strand_id
1 'polypeptide(L)'
;MLLLLDVFENLTVEEVNNKTTEVIGKDYKVVKTDISDDGKTIIISVVKVVVEKPEEPKKPEEPKKPHVDNPETGDAFNPSVYAGIMSVVGGLLTFLGIKKEKKIKK
;
A
#
# COMPACT_ATOMS: atom_id res chain seq x y z
N MET A 1 -6.89 -27.69 24.64
CA MET A 1 -7.90 -26.68 24.27
C MET A 1 -9.23 -27.41 24.07
N LEU A 2 -10.21 -27.19 24.92
CA LEU A 2 -11.54 -27.83 24.83
C LEU A 2 -12.40 -26.99 23.89
N LEU A 3 -12.73 -27.53 22.72
CA LEU A 3 -13.72 -26.94 21.82
C LEU A 3 -15.10 -27.24 22.41
N LEU A 4 -15.79 -26.18 22.87
CA LEU A 4 -17.14 -26.28 23.42
C LEU A 4 -18.12 -26.40 22.24
N LEU A 5 -18.88 -27.49 22.21
CA LEU A 5 -19.89 -27.76 21.18
C LEU A 5 -21.23 -27.27 21.72
N ASP A 6 -21.71 -26.16 21.18
CA ASP A 6 -23.03 -25.63 21.51
C ASP A 6 -24.05 -26.14 20.49
N VAL A 7 -25.17 -26.67 20.98
CA VAL A 7 -26.28 -27.18 20.17
C VAL A 7 -27.47 -26.24 20.33
N PHE A 8 -27.96 -25.70 19.23
CA PHE A 8 -29.18 -24.90 19.24
C PHE A 8 -30.34 -25.68 18.64
N GLU A 9 -31.48 -25.69 19.34
CA GLU A 9 -32.71 -26.37 18.94
C GLU A 9 -33.84 -25.35 18.77
N ASN A 10 -34.83 -25.68 17.94
CA ASN A 10 -36.06 -24.89 17.72
C ASN A 10 -35.86 -23.49 17.12
N LEU A 11 -34.98 -23.34 16.12
CA LEU A 11 -34.89 -22.09 15.37
C LEU A 11 -35.84 -22.05 14.19
N THR A 12 -36.45 -20.88 13.97
CA THR A 12 -37.15 -20.57 12.72
C THR A 12 -36.17 -20.21 11.58
N VAL A 13 -36.60 -20.34 10.32
CA VAL A 13 -35.72 -20.10 9.14
C VAL A 13 -35.11 -18.69 9.12
N GLU A 14 -35.85 -17.68 9.59
CA GLU A 14 -35.34 -16.31 9.71
C GLU A 14 -34.32 -16.15 10.85
N GLU A 15 -34.57 -16.80 11.99
CA GLU A 15 -33.63 -16.82 13.12
C GLU A 15 -32.36 -17.60 12.77
N VAL A 16 -32.46 -18.66 11.95
CA VAL A 16 -31.31 -19.38 11.39
C VAL A 16 -30.47 -18.44 10.54
N ASN A 17 -31.05 -17.68 9.62
CA ASN A 17 -30.28 -16.76 8.78
C ASN A 17 -29.57 -15.68 9.59
N ASN A 18 -30.27 -15.07 10.56
CA ASN A 18 -29.70 -14.01 11.39
C ASN A 18 -28.61 -14.53 12.34
N LYS A 19 -28.84 -15.67 13.01
CA LYS A 19 -27.80 -16.32 13.82
C LYS A 19 -26.67 -16.86 12.96
N THR A 20 -26.92 -17.33 11.75
CA THR A 20 -25.85 -17.77 10.85
C THR A 20 -24.91 -16.61 10.52
N THR A 21 -25.43 -15.41 10.27
CA THR A 21 -24.60 -14.21 10.08
C THR A 21 -23.85 -13.76 11.34
N GLU A 22 -24.43 -13.96 12.53
CA GLU A 22 -23.81 -13.59 13.82
C GLU A 22 -22.75 -14.61 14.28
N VAL A 23 -23.04 -15.91 14.11
CA VAL A 23 -22.19 -17.07 14.43
C VAL A 23 -20.98 -17.13 13.49
N ILE A 24 -21.18 -16.89 12.18
CA ILE A 24 -20.08 -16.77 11.20
C ILE A 24 -19.29 -15.47 11.41
N GLY A 25 -19.87 -14.51 12.13
CA GLY A 25 -19.35 -13.16 12.27
C GLY A 25 -18.00 -13.06 12.98
N LYS A 26 -17.77 -13.79 14.08
CA LYS A 26 -16.49 -13.62 14.83
C LYS A 26 -15.91 -14.86 15.51
N ASP A 27 -16.69 -15.77 16.09
CA ASP A 27 -16.13 -16.76 17.03
C ASP A 27 -16.64 -18.19 16.88
N TYR A 28 -17.42 -18.54 15.85
CA TYR A 28 -17.98 -19.89 15.71
C TYR A 28 -17.93 -20.40 14.27
N LYS A 29 -17.69 -21.72 14.13
CA LYS A 29 -17.72 -22.42 12.85
C LYS A 29 -18.83 -23.47 12.88
N VAL A 30 -19.71 -23.44 11.90
CA VAL A 30 -20.74 -24.47 11.72
C VAL A 30 -20.05 -25.78 11.31
N VAL A 31 -20.35 -26.86 12.05
CA VAL A 31 -19.81 -28.20 11.79
C VAL A 31 -20.83 -29.08 11.08
N LYS A 32 -22.10 -28.98 11.49
CA LYS A 32 -23.17 -29.82 10.95
C LYS A 32 -24.52 -29.12 11.04
N THR A 33 -25.35 -29.32 10.03
CA THR A 33 -26.75 -28.91 10.00
C THR A 33 -27.60 -30.12 9.63
N ASP A 34 -28.54 -30.48 10.49
CA ASP A 34 -29.48 -31.58 10.28
C ASP A 34 -30.93 -31.08 10.38
N ILE A 35 -31.85 -31.81 9.77
CA ILE A 35 -33.30 -31.62 9.94
C ILE A 35 -33.80 -32.77 10.81
N SER A 36 -34.49 -32.44 11.89
CA SER A 36 -35.11 -33.40 12.79
C SER A 36 -36.20 -34.21 12.07
N ASP A 37 -36.46 -35.43 12.56
CA ASP A 37 -37.41 -36.39 11.95
C ASP A 37 -38.86 -35.87 11.89
N ASP A 38 -39.18 -34.83 12.65
CA ASP A 38 -40.44 -34.09 12.59
C ASP A 38 -40.57 -33.18 11.35
N GLY A 39 -39.49 -33.05 10.55
CA GLY A 39 -39.43 -32.24 9.33
C GLY A 39 -39.57 -30.74 9.55
N LYS A 40 -39.68 -30.30 10.81
CA LYS A 40 -40.00 -28.92 11.20
C LYS A 40 -38.86 -28.25 11.93
N THR A 41 -37.99 -29.02 12.57
CA THR A 41 -36.91 -28.49 13.41
C THR A 41 -35.55 -28.62 12.74
N ILE A 42 -34.77 -27.54 12.72
CA ILE A 42 -33.39 -27.52 12.20
C ILE A 42 -32.43 -27.53 13.38
N ILE A 43 -31.46 -28.46 13.37
CA ILE A 43 -30.41 -28.59 14.38
C ILE A 43 -29.10 -28.09 13.79
N ILE A 44 -28.47 -27.11 14.45
CA ILE A 44 -27.20 -26.54 14.01
C ILE A 44 -26.16 -26.79 15.10
N SER A 45 -25.13 -27.57 14.75
CA SER A 45 -23.97 -27.82 15.61
C SER A 45 -22.84 -26.87 15.26
N VAL A 46 -22.40 -26.07 16.22
CA VAL A 46 -21.33 -25.09 16.04
C VAL A 46 -20.19 -25.34 17.01
N VAL A 47 -18.98 -25.03 16.57
CA VAL A 47 -17.78 -25.06 17.39
C VAL A 47 -17.28 -23.64 17.59
N LYS A 48 -17.05 -23.26 18.84
CA LYS A 48 -16.42 -21.98 19.16
C LYS A 48 -14.95 -21.99 18.71
N VAL A 49 -14.63 -21.13 17.74
CA VAL A 49 -13.26 -20.84 17.34
C VAL A 49 -12.75 -19.75 18.27
N VAL A 50 -11.86 -20.11 19.18
CA VAL A 50 -11.12 -19.11 19.95
C VAL A 50 -10.15 -18.43 18.97
N VAL A 51 -10.53 -17.27 18.45
CA VAL A 51 -9.61 -16.42 17.70
C VAL A 51 -8.66 -15.82 18.74
N GLU A 52 -7.46 -16.37 18.83
CA GLU A 52 -6.40 -15.74 19.61
C GLU A 52 -6.24 -14.31 19.09
N LYS A 53 -6.38 -13.34 20.01
CA LYS A 53 -6.26 -11.93 19.69
C LYS A 53 -4.93 -11.74 18.95
N PRO A 54 -4.90 -11.11 17.76
CA PRO A 54 -3.64 -10.89 17.06
C PRO A 54 -2.69 -10.17 18.01
N GLU A 55 -1.46 -10.67 18.15
CA GLU A 55 -0.43 -9.93 18.88
C GLU A 55 -0.35 -8.52 18.29
N GLU A 56 -0.37 -7.50 19.15
CA GLU A 56 -0.27 -6.13 18.68
C GLU A 56 1.02 -5.98 17.85
N PRO A 57 0.93 -5.37 16.65
CA PRO A 57 2.10 -5.20 15.82
C PRO A 57 3.15 -4.41 16.60
N LYS A 58 4.38 -4.92 16.64
CA LYS A 58 5.49 -4.24 17.29
C LYS A 58 5.59 -2.82 16.73
N LYS A 59 5.70 -1.83 17.63
CA LYS A 59 5.88 -0.44 17.24
C LYS A 59 7.09 -0.34 16.28
N PRO A 60 6.95 0.32 15.12
CA PRO A 60 8.07 0.51 14.20
C PRO A 60 9.20 1.25 14.92
N GLU A 61 10.45 0.83 14.69
CA GLU A 61 11.59 1.61 15.12
C GLU A 61 11.59 2.96 14.39
N GLU A 62 11.93 4.03 15.10
CA GLU A 62 12.06 5.34 14.47
C GLU A 62 13.21 5.31 13.44
N PRO A 63 13.00 5.84 12.23
CA PRO A 63 14.05 5.90 11.23
C PRO A 63 15.21 6.74 11.77
N LYS A 64 16.43 6.18 11.69
CA LYS A 64 17.64 6.92 12.04
C LYS A 64 17.71 8.16 11.15
N LYS A 65 18.02 9.32 11.75
CA LYS A 65 18.24 10.56 10.98
C LYS A 65 19.31 10.27 9.91
N PRO A 66 19.06 10.63 8.65
CA PRO A 66 20.06 10.48 7.61
C PRO A 66 21.32 11.25 8.02
N HIS A 67 22.46 10.56 8.04
CA HIS A 67 23.76 11.19 8.20
C HIS A 67 24.16 11.71 6.83
N VAL A 68 23.70 12.91 6.50
CA VAL A 68 24.05 13.58 5.25
C VAL A 68 24.51 14.98 5.61
N ASP A 69 25.82 15.18 5.60
CA ASP A 69 26.42 16.50 5.57
C ASP A 69 26.05 17.14 4.23
N ASN A 70 25.04 18.00 4.25
CA ASN A 70 24.50 18.77 3.12
C ASN A 70 24.01 17.94 1.91
N PRO A 71 22.76 18.11 1.44
CA PRO A 71 22.40 17.60 0.12
C PRO A 71 23.30 18.27 -0.93
N GLU A 72 23.71 17.54 -1.97
CA GLU A 72 24.25 18.16 -3.19
C GLU A 72 23.15 19.03 -3.81
N THR A 73 23.03 20.28 -3.38
CA THR A 73 22.29 21.28 -4.14
C THR A 73 23.02 21.46 -5.47
N GLY A 74 22.27 21.54 -6.56
CA GLY A 74 22.77 21.70 -7.93
C GLY A 74 23.51 23.01 -8.21
N ASP A 75 24.16 23.59 -7.20
CA ASP A 75 24.96 24.81 -7.21
C ASP A 75 26.33 24.61 -7.89
N ALA A 76 26.54 23.48 -8.59
CA ALA A 76 27.72 23.18 -9.39
C ALA A 76 27.77 24.04 -10.67
N PHE A 77 27.66 25.36 -10.53
CA PHE A 77 27.97 26.29 -11.59
C PHE A 77 29.48 26.31 -11.78
N ASN A 78 29.95 25.92 -12.98
CA ASN A 78 31.35 26.00 -13.35
C ASN A 78 31.58 27.22 -14.27
N PRO A 79 32.16 28.34 -13.77
CA PRO A 79 32.38 29.54 -14.56
C PRO A 79 33.23 29.31 -15.81
N SER A 80 34.17 28.35 -15.75
CA SER A 80 35.05 28.02 -16.87
C SER A 80 34.29 27.36 -18.02
N VAL A 81 33.33 26.49 -17.72
CA VAL A 81 32.47 25.86 -18.73
C VAL A 81 31.59 26.93 -19.40
N TYR A 82 30.99 27.81 -18.61
CA TYR A 82 30.18 28.92 -19.13
C TYR A 82 31.00 29.87 -20.03
N ALA A 83 32.18 30.28 -19.58
CA ALA A 83 33.10 31.13 -20.36
C ALA A 83 33.56 30.44 -21.66
N GLY A 84 33.79 29.12 -21.62
CA GLY A 84 34.13 28.33 -22.80
C GLY A 84 33.04 28.37 -23.87
N ILE A 85 31.78 28.10 -23.47
CA ILE A 85 30.63 28.15 -24.38
C ILE A 85 30.47 29.56 -24.97
N MET A 86 30.53 30.60 -24.15
CA MET A 86 30.42 32.00 -24.61
C MET A 86 31.53 32.39 -25.58
N SER A 87 32.76 31.92 -25.37
CA SER A 87 33.89 32.18 -26.26
C SER A 87 33.70 31.55 -27.64
N VAL A 88 33.17 30.33 -27.70
CA VAL A 88 32.89 29.64 -28.97
C VAL A 88 31.79 30.34 -29.75
N VAL A 89 30.67 30.65 -29.09
CA VAL A 89 29.52 31.33 -29.72
C VAL A 89 29.91 32.73 -30.17
N GLY A 90 30.54 33.51 -29.30
CA GLY A 90 31.02 34.86 -29.61
C GLY A 90 32.02 34.86 -30.76
N GLY A 91 33.02 33.99 -30.71
CA GLY A 91 34.04 33.87 -31.77
C GLY A 91 33.45 33.54 -33.14
N LEU A 92 32.46 32.63 -33.19
CA LEU A 92 31.79 32.27 -34.44
C LEU A 92 31.00 33.45 -35.03
N LEU A 93 30.27 34.18 -34.19
CA LEU A 93 29.50 35.36 -34.61
C LEU A 93 30.42 36.48 -35.10
N THR A 94 31.50 36.76 -34.38
CA THR A 94 32.51 37.76 -34.78
C THR A 94 33.15 37.38 -36.12
N PHE A 95 33.52 36.11 -36.30
CA PHE A 95 34.11 35.62 -37.54
C PHE A 95 33.16 35.76 -38.74
N LEU A 96 31.89 35.38 -38.58
CA LEU A 96 30.86 35.51 -39.61
C LEU A 96 30.61 36.99 -39.96
N GLY A 97 30.57 37.88 -38.97
CA GLY A 97 30.44 39.32 -39.16
C GLY A 97 31.56 39.89 -40.04
N ILE A 98 32.82 39.63 -39.67
CA ILE A 98 33.99 40.09 -40.45
C ILE A 98 33.98 39.51 -41.86
N LYS A 99 33.63 38.22 -42.02
CA LYS A 99 33.56 37.58 -43.35
C LYS A 99 32.46 38.19 -44.22
N LYS A 100 31.30 38.54 -43.63
CA LYS A 100 30.20 39.22 -44.32
C LYS A 100 30.62 40.62 -44.77
N GLU A 101 31.27 41.40 -43.91
CA GLU A 101 31.77 42.72 -44.29
C GLU A 101 32.80 42.66 -45.42
N LYS A 102 33.74 41.71 -45.37
CA LYS A 102 34.74 41.52 -46.43
C LYS A 102 34.12 41.12 -47.77
N LYS A 103 32.95 40.46 -47.77
CA LYS A 103 32.20 40.14 -48.99
C LYS A 103 31.39 41.32 -49.54
N ILE A 104 30.97 42.26 -48.69
CA ILE A 104 30.23 43.46 -49.12
C ILE A 104 31.19 44.53 -49.65
N LYS A 105 32.41 44.61 -49.09
CA LYS A 105 33.45 45.57 -49.47
C LYS A 105 34.31 45.10 -50.66
N LYS A 106 34.08 43.91 -51.21
CA LYS A 106 34.82 43.32 -52.35
C LYS A 106 33.86 43.14 -53.51
#